data_AF-A0A2D6PJ05-F1
#
_entry.id   AF-A0A2D6PJ05-F1
#
_cell.length_a   1.000
_cell.length_b   1.000
_cell.length_c   1.000
_cell.angle_alpha   90.00
_cell.angle_beta   90.00
_cell.angle_gamma   90.00
#
_symmetry.space_group_name_H-M   'P 1'
#
loop_
_entity.id
_entity.type
_entity.pdbx_description
1 polymer ?
#
loop_
_entity_poly.entity_id
_entity_poly.type
_entity_poly.pdbx_seq_one_letter_code
_entity_poly.pdbx_strand_id
1 'polypeptide(L)'
;MSLEEPKSMDECVYFTIRADEKLKTKAWVLKEKCTECEKSLMGKPKDPKTGRAKIRASEYTCEECGHTIPKEEYEDTLTINIKYTCGCGHSDEISMPFQRKRVQRLNEETGKKQAIETIRFECSKCGEQIDITKKMK
;
A
#
# COMPACT_ATOMS: atom_id res chain seq x y z
N MET A 1 -19.74 7.14 -1.02
CA MET A 1 -19.61 5.69 -0.76
C MET A 1 -18.40 5.54 0.11
N SER A 2 -18.55 5.01 1.32
CA SER A 2 -17.43 4.90 2.28
C SER A 2 -16.52 3.74 1.88
N LEU A 3 -15.21 3.95 1.90
CA LEU A 3 -14.25 2.88 1.61
C LEU A 3 -14.27 1.80 2.71
N GLU A 4 -14.29 0.54 2.30
CA GLU A 4 -14.25 -0.58 3.25
C GLU A 4 -12.88 -0.60 3.95
N GLU A 5 -12.90 -0.30 5.25
CA GLU A 5 -11.71 -0.38 6.08
C GLU A 5 -11.36 -1.85 6.38
N PRO A 6 -10.07 -2.22 6.35
CA PRO A 6 -9.64 -3.57 6.66
C PRO A 6 -9.91 -3.87 8.14
N LYS A 7 -10.47 -5.05 8.42
CA LYS A 7 -10.69 -5.52 9.81
C LYS A 7 -9.40 -6.02 10.43
N SER A 8 -8.48 -6.56 9.62
CA SER A 8 -7.15 -7.00 10.04
C SER A 8 -6.04 -6.56 9.08
N MET A 9 -4.83 -6.37 9.62
CA MET A 9 -3.64 -6.17 8.79
C MET A 9 -3.27 -7.42 7.98
N ASP A 10 -3.75 -8.60 8.38
CA ASP A 10 -3.58 -9.84 7.60
C ASP A 10 -4.32 -9.81 6.27
N GLU A 11 -5.37 -9.00 6.14
CA GLU A 11 -6.12 -8.82 4.90
C GLU A 11 -5.50 -7.75 4.00
N CYS A 12 -4.48 -7.05 4.47
CA CYS A 12 -3.83 -5.97 3.73
C CYS A 12 -2.52 -6.43 3.08
N VAL A 13 -2.31 -6.02 1.83
CA VAL A 13 -1.01 -6.09 1.16
C VAL A 13 -0.12 -4.93 1.61
N TYR A 14 -0.73 -3.76 1.73
CA TYR A 14 -0.07 -2.52 2.10
C TYR A 14 -0.96 -1.78 3.08
N PHE A 15 -0.37 -1.26 4.15
CA PHE A 15 -1.05 -0.44 5.13
C PHE A 15 -0.08 0.61 5.65
N THR A 16 -0.49 1.87 5.65
CA THR A 16 0.29 2.96 6.22
C THR A 16 -0.63 4.02 6.78
N ILE A 17 -0.24 4.56 7.93
CA ILE A 17 -0.90 5.70 8.56
C ILE A 17 0.16 6.78 8.75
N ARG A 18 -0.10 7.96 8.20
CA ARG A 18 0.65 9.19 8.47
C ARG A 18 -0.30 10.17 9.14
N ALA A 19 0.17 10.77 10.22
CA ALA A 19 -0.52 11.85 10.90
C ALA A 19 0.53 12.88 11.24
N ASP A 20 0.60 13.91 10.41
CA ASP A 20 1.35 15.14 10.63
C ASP A 20 0.38 16.21 11.14
N GLU A 21 0.89 17.30 11.73
CA GLU A 21 0.04 18.37 12.30
C GLU A 21 -0.98 18.95 11.32
N LYS A 22 -0.64 18.93 10.02
CA LYS A 22 -1.47 19.48 8.94
C LYS A 22 -2.05 18.41 8.02
N LEU A 23 -1.67 17.14 8.14
CA LEU A 23 -2.07 16.13 7.17
C LEU A 23 -2.25 14.77 7.85
N LYS A 24 -3.44 14.21 7.78
CA LYS A 24 -3.69 12.83 8.21
C LYS A 24 -4.02 11.99 6.99
N THR A 25 -3.22 10.97 6.69
CA THR A 25 -3.50 10.03 5.61
C THR A 25 -3.46 8.60 6.12
N LYS A 26 -4.53 7.85 5.87
CA LYS A 26 -4.63 6.42 6.12
C LYS A 26 -4.78 5.76 4.75
N ALA A 27 -3.84 4.90 4.38
CA ALA A 27 -3.86 4.23 3.09
C ALA A 27 -3.69 2.73 3.25
N TRP A 28 -4.55 1.98 2.59
CA TRP A 28 -4.58 0.52 2.67
C TRP A 28 -4.89 -0.10 1.31
N VAL A 29 -4.30 -1.27 1.09
CA VAL A 29 -4.51 -2.11 -0.09
C VAL A 29 -4.96 -3.46 0.44
N LEU A 30 -6.17 -3.87 0.06
CA LEU A 30 -6.70 -5.19 0.42
C LEU A 30 -6.05 -6.26 -0.46
N LYS A 31 -5.88 -7.47 0.09
CA LYS A 31 -5.49 -8.64 -0.69
C LYS A 31 -6.64 -9.04 -1.60
N GLU A 32 -6.30 -9.41 -2.82
CA GLU A 32 -7.25 -10.06 -3.71
C GLU A 32 -7.38 -11.54 -3.39
N LYS A 33 -8.56 -12.08 -3.68
CA LYS A 33 -8.76 -13.52 -3.68
C LYS A 33 -7.94 -14.13 -4.81
N CYS A 34 -7.47 -15.35 -4.61
CA CYS A 34 -6.80 -16.08 -5.67
C CYS A 34 -7.75 -16.21 -6.88
N THR A 35 -7.25 -15.82 -8.05
CA THR A 35 -7.98 -15.87 -9.33
C THR A 35 -8.33 -17.30 -9.76
N GLU A 36 -7.59 -18.31 -9.29
CA GLU A 36 -7.85 -19.71 -9.64
C GLU A 36 -8.80 -20.42 -8.67
N CYS A 37 -8.63 -20.22 -7.37
CA CYS A 37 -9.40 -21.00 -6.38
C CYS A 37 -10.47 -20.19 -5.65
N GLU A 38 -10.39 -18.86 -5.64
CA GLU A 38 -11.27 -17.90 -4.92
C GLU A 38 -11.50 -18.19 -3.43
N LYS A 39 -10.84 -19.21 -2.87
CA LYS A 39 -11.00 -19.71 -1.50
C LYS A 39 -10.12 -18.99 -0.50
N SER A 40 -8.93 -18.56 -0.93
CA SER A 40 -7.95 -17.88 -0.08
C SER A 40 -7.47 -16.56 -0.68
N LEU A 41 -7.03 -15.66 0.20
CA LEU A 41 -6.36 -14.42 -0.17
C LEU A 41 -4.94 -14.71 -0.64
N MET A 42 -4.50 -14.04 -1.71
CA MET A 42 -3.10 -14.14 -2.13
C MET A 42 -2.17 -13.51 -1.10
N GLY A 43 -1.10 -14.24 -0.77
CA GLY A 43 -0.12 -13.85 0.23
C GLY A 43 1.30 -14.03 -0.28
N LYS A 44 2.28 -13.58 0.48
CA LYS A 44 3.68 -13.91 0.17
C LYS A 44 3.94 -15.38 0.53
N PRO A 45 4.81 -16.08 -0.21
CA PRO A 45 5.16 -17.46 0.09
C PRO A 45 5.64 -17.60 1.54
N LYS A 46 5.06 -18.55 2.26
CA LYS A 46 5.49 -18.91 3.61
C LYS A 46 6.79 -19.71 3.54
N ASP A 47 7.70 -19.41 4.45
CA ASP A 47 8.92 -20.18 4.62
C ASP A 47 8.57 -21.55 5.24
N PRO A 48 9.00 -22.67 4.63
CA PRO A 48 8.61 -24.00 5.08
C PRO A 48 9.20 -24.38 6.45
N LYS A 49 10.25 -23.68 6.93
CA LYS A 49 10.88 -23.96 8.22
C LYS A 49 10.26 -23.12 9.35
N THR A 50 9.84 -21.89 9.06
CA THR A 50 9.36 -20.95 10.08
C THR A 50 7.86 -20.69 10.02
N GLY A 51 7.17 -21.10 8.95
CA GLY A 51 5.77 -20.79 8.68
C GLY A 51 5.48 -19.31 8.43
N ARG A 52 6.52 -18.46 8.43
CA ARG A 52 6.39 -17.01 8.27
C ARG A 52 6.46 -16.62 6.80
N ALA A 53 5.68 -15.63 6.41
CA ALA A 53 5.73 -15.04 5.08
C ALA A 53 7.14 -14.49 4.77
N LYS A 54 7.70 -14.87 3.62
CA LYS A 54 8.99 -14.36 3.14
C LYS A 54 8.87 -12.86 2.88
N ILE A 55 9.50 -12.05 3.73
CA ILE A 55 9.41 -10.57 3.68
C ILE A 55 9.86 -10.02 2.31
N ARG A 56 10.89 -10.63 1.70
CA ARG A 56 11.50 -10.23 0.42
C ARG A 56 11.09 -11.13 -0.76
N ALA A 57 9.92 -11.76 -0.71
CA ALA A 57 9.42 -12.49 -1.87
C ALA A 57 9.16 -11.53 -3.05
N SER A 58 9.58 -11.93 -4.24
CA SER A 58 9.30 -11.28 -5.53
C SER A 58 8.00 -11.77 -6.17
N GLU A 59 7.29 -12.67 -5.50
CA GLU A 59 6.07 -13.32 -5.97
C GLU A 59 5.07 -13.45 -4.83
N TYR A 60 3.80 -13.51 -5.19
CA TYR A 60 2.69 -13.87 -4.32
C TYR A 60 2.30 -15.31 -4.63
N THR A 61 1.98 -16.08 -3.59
CA THR A 61 1.58 -17.47 -3.70
C THR A 61 0.27 -17.67 -2.96
N CYS A 62 -0.66 -18.38 -3.61
CA CYS A 62 -1.88 -18.86 -2.99
C CYS A 62 -1.58 -20.07 -2.10
N GLU A 63 -2.05 -20.06 -0.86
CA GLU A 63 -1.79 -21.15 0.09
C GLU A 63 -2.60 -22.41 -0.19
N GLU A 64 -3.78 -22.27 -0.82
CA GLU A 64 -4.69 -23.38 -1.10
C GLU A 64 -4.34 -24.15 -2.38
N CYS A 65 -4.06 -23.43 -3.48
CA CYS A 65 -3.80 -24.05 -4.79
C CYS A 65 -2.33 -23.97 -5.22
N GLY A 66 -1.48 -23.23 -4.50
CA GLY A 66 -0.07 -23.04 -4.88
C GLY A 66 0.15 -22.12 -6.08
N HIS A 67 -0.89 -21.47 -6.60
CA HIS A 67 -0.78 -20.53 -7.72
C HIS A 67 0.18 -19.38 -7.37
N THR A 68 1.09 -19.04 -8.29
CA THR A 68 2.11 -18.00 -8.08
C THR A 68 1.95 -16.88 -9.10
N ILE A 69 1.98 -15.64 -8.62
CA ILE A 69 1.91 -14.43 -9.46
C ILE A 69 3.12 -13.55 -9.14
N PRO A 70 3.83 -13.03 -10.14
CA PRO A 70 4.88 -12.04 -9.93
C PRO A 70 4.37 -10.83 -9.13
N LYS A 71 5.21 -10.28 -8.27
CA LYS A 71 4.86 -9.12 -7.43
C LYS A 71 4.39 -7.92 -8.26
N GLU A 72 5.02 -7.66 -9.39
CA GLU A 72 4.67 -6.51 -10.24
C GLU A 72 3.27 -6.69 -10.83
N GLU A 73 3.00 -7.86 -11.45
CA GLU A 73 1.69 -8.17 -12.02
C GLU A 73 0.58 -8.18 -10.97
N TYR A 74 0.84 -8.77 -9.80
CA TYR A 74 -0.13 -8.78 -8.71
C TYR A 74 -0.35 -7.38 -8.15
N GLU A 75 0.69 -6.58 -7.92
CA GLU A 75 0.52 -5.23 -7.38
C GLU A 75 -0.16 -4.28 -8.37
N ASP A 76 -0.05 -4.50 -9.67
CA ASP A 76 -0.72 -3.73 -10.72
C ASP A 76 -2.25 -3.98 -10.78
N THR A 77 -2.74 -5.15 -10.34
CA THR A 77 -4.19 -5.41 -10.22
C THR A 77 -4.80 -4.79 -8.96
N LEU A 78 -3.98 -4.49 -7.96
CA LEU A 78 -4.46 -3.98 -6.68
C LEU A 78 -4.91 -2.52 -6.76
N THR A 79 -5.96 -2.23 -6.00
CA THR A 79 -6.44 -0.86 -5.77
C THR A 79 -6.06 -0.40 -4.37
N ILE A 80 -5.47 0.79 -4.27
CA ILE A 80 -5.23 1.45 -3.00
C ILE A 80 -6.39 2.36 -2.63
N ASN A 81 -6.84 2.22 -1.39
CA ASN A 81 -7.84 3.06 -0.75
C ASN A 81 -7.12 4.03 0.18
N ILE A 82 -7.37 5.32 0.00
CA ILE A 82 -6.71 6.40 0.72
C ILE A 82 -7.78 7.28 1.35
N LYS A 83 -7.80 7.30 2.67
CA LYS A 83 -8.58 8.26 3.46
C LYS A 83 -7.64 9.34 3.94
N TYR A 84 -7.86 10.57 3.53
CA TYR A 84 -7.00 11.68 3.91
C TYR A 84 -7.78 12.87 4.47
N THR A 85 -7.10 13.65 5.31
CA THR A 85 -7.52 14.94 5.80
C THR A 85 -6.42 15.92 5.49
N CYS A 86 -6.66 16.76 4.49
CA CYS A 86 -5.74 17.79 4.03
C CYS A 86 -5.65 18.95 5.04
N GLY A 87 -4.54 19.68 5.02
CA GLY A 87 -4.31 20.86 5.86
C GLY A 87 -5.29 22.00 5.60
N CYS A 88 -5.98 21.98 4.45
CA CYS A 88 -7.09 22.88 4.17
C CYS A 88 -8.39 22.54 4.95
N GLY A 89 -8.37 21.52 5.80
CA GLY A 89 -9.52 21.05 6.57
C GLY A 89 -10.49 20.16 5.79
N HIS A 90 -10.14 19.75 4.56
CA HIS A 90 -10.95 18.85 3.75
C HIS A 90 -10.59 17.39 4.03
N SER A 91 -11.60 16.58 4.30
CA SER A 91 -11.46 15.13 4.43
C SER A 91 -12.12 14.44 3.26
N ASP A 92 -11.38 13.58 2.57
CA ASP A 92 -11.88 12.83 1.42
C ASP A 92 -11.33 11.41 1.42
N GLU A 93 -11.96 10.59 0.58
CA GLU A 93 -11.65 9.18 0.39
C GLU A 93 -11.46 8.94 -1.11
N ILE A 94 -10.25 8.56 -1.52
CA ILE A 94 -9.89 8.32 -2.91
C ILE A 94 -9.43 6.86 -3.09
N SER A 95 -9.85 6.26 -4.20
CA SER A 95 -9.42 4.93 -4.62
C SER A 95 -8.71 5.06 -5.96
N MET A 96 -7.52 4.48 -6.07
CA MET A 96 -6.75 4.50 -7.31
C MET A 96 -5.88 3.23 -7.44
N PRO A 97 -5.36 2.90 -8.62
CA PRO A 97 -4.45 1.76 -8.79
C PRO A 97 -3.22 1.87 -7.89
N PHE A 98 -2.76 0.74 -7.34
CA PHE A 98 -1.62 0.68 -6.41
C PHE A 98 -0.27 0.82 -7.15
N GLN A 99 0.01 2.02 -7.65
CA GLN A 99 1.26 2.31 -8.34
C GLN A 99 2.20 3.15 -7.48
N ARG A 100 3.34 2.56 -7.13
CA ARG A 100 4.40 3.24 -6.39
C ARG A 100 5.33 3.96 -7.36
N LYS A 101 5.46 5.28 -7.20
CA LYS A 101 6.44 6.08 -7.94
C LYS A 101 7.70 6.21 -7.11
N ARG A 102 8.85 6.03 -7.75
CA ARG A 102 10.15 6.32 -7.13
C ARG A 102 10.39 7.82 -7.19
N VAL A 103 10.40 8.47 -6.04
CA VAL A 103 10.67 9.90 -5.92
C VAL A 103 11.97 10.08 -5.16
N GLN A 104 12.87 10.90 -5.70
CA GLN A 104 14.11 11.25 -5.03
C GLN A 104 13.80 12.35 -4.01
N ARG A 105 13.87 12.03 -2.72
CA ARG A 105 13.80 13.03 -1.65
C ARG A 105 15.20 13.28 -1.11
N LEU A 106 15.56 14.55 -0.96
CA LEU A 106 16.74 14.93 -0.19
C LEU A 106 16.36 14.81 1.28
N ASN A 107 17.07 13.99 2.04
CA ASN A 107 16.92 13.97 3.48
C ASN A 107 17.71 15.16 4.04
N GLU A 108 17.01 16.18 4.57
CA GLU A 108 17.62 17.42 5.08
C GLU A 108 18.63 17.16 6.21
N GLU A 109 18.48 16.08 6.98
CA GLU A 109 19.40 15.75 8.09
C GLU A 109 20.70 15.09 7.62
N THR A 110 20.69 14.40 6.47
CA THR A 110 21.86 13.64 6.00
C THR A 110 22.44 14.14 4.68
N GLY A 111 21.77 15.09 4.01
CA GLY A 111 22.13 15.59 2.69
C GLY A 111 22.11 14.53 1.58
N LYS A 112 21.64 13.31 1.88
CA LYS A 112 21.64 12.18 0.93
C LYS A 112 20.35 12.17 0.11
N LYS A 113 20.50 12.00 -1.20
CA LYS A 113 19.39 11.68 -2.11
C LYS A 113 18.93 10.26 -1.83
N GLN A 114 17.72 10.10 -1.29
CA GLN A 114 17.11 8.80 -1.10
C GLN A 114 15.98 8.64 -2.11
N ALA A 115 16.05 7.57 -2.92
CA ALA A 115 14.94 7.15 -3.75
C ALA A 115 13.92 6.44 -2.87
N ILE A 116 12.76 7.06 -2.67
CA ILE A 116 11.67 6.55 -1.85
C ILE A 116 10.52 6.17 -2.76
N GLU A 117 9.98 4.98 -2.56
CA GLU A 117 8.71 4.59 -3.16
C GLU A 117 7.58 5.33 -2.43
N THR A 118 6.87 6.17 -3.16
CA THR A 118 5.74 6.95 -2.63
C THR A 118 4.51 6.77 -3.52
N ILE A 119 3.37 6.99 -2.91
CA ILE A 119 2.08 7.00 -3.60
C ILE A 119 1.63 8.46 -3.61
N ARG A 120 1.65 9.06 -4.80
CA ARG A 120 1.28 10.46 -5.00
C ARG A 120 -0.18 10.54 -5.42
N PHE A 121 -0.96 11.30 -4.68
CA PHE A 121 -2.33 11.67 -5.05
C PHE A 121 -2.53 13.17 -4.88
N GLU A 122 -3.56 13.72 -5.50
CA GLU A 122 -3.91 15.14 -5.39
C GLU A 122 -5.14 15.34 -4.51
N CYS A 123 -5.14 16.40 -3.70
CA CYS A 123 -6.31 16.78 -2.93
C CYS A 123 -7.41 17.34 -3.85
N SER A 124 -8.61 16.77 -3.79
CA SER A 124 -9.76 17.16 -4.62
C SER A 124 -10.20 18.62 -4.45
N LYS A 125 -9.81 19.27 -3.34
CA LYS A 125 -10.23 20.65 -3.01
C LYS A 125 -9.15 21.69 -3.28
N CYS A 126 -7.91 21.48 -2.83
CA CYS A 126 -6.83 22.46 -2.97
C CYS A 126 -5.83 22.12 -4.08
N GLY A 127 -5.90 20.92 -4.69
CA GLY A 127 -4.94 20.47 -5.70
C GLY A 127 -3.54 20.18 -5.16
N GLU A 128 -3.35 20.15 -3.85
CA GLU A 128 -2.06 19.87 -3.24
C GLU A 128 -1.64 18.42 -3.48
N GLN A 129 -0.39 18.23 -3.91
CA GLN A 129 0.19 16.90 -4.15
C GLN A 129 0.62 16.28 -2.82
N ILE A 130 -0.05 15.22 -2.42
CA ILE A 130 0.23 14.50 -1.19
C ILE A 130 0.98 13.22 -1.51
N ASP A 131 2.19 13.10 -0.94
CA ASP A 131 3.06 11.95 -1.10
C ASP A 131 2.97 11.02 0.12
N ILE A 132 2.30 9.88 -0.02
CA ILE A 132 2.23 8.85 1.03
C ILE A 132 3.46 7.97 0.93
N THR A 133 4.44 8.25 1.79
CA THR A 133 5.59 7.37 1.98
C THR A 133 5.30 6.35 3.07
N LYS A 134 5.74 5.11 2.85
CA LYS A 134 5.75 4.10 3.92
C LYS A 134 6.62 4.61 5.09
N LYS A 135 6.17 4.43 6.33
CA LYS A 135 6.93 4.82 7.52
C LYS A 135 8.30 4.16 7.46
N MET A 136 9.34 4.97 7.20
CA MET A 136 10.72 4.56 7.36
C MET A 136 10.98 4.47 8.87
N LYS A 137 11.50 3.31 9.32
CA LYS A 137 12.06 3.17 10.66
C LYS A 137 13.38 3.90 10.73
#